data_AF-A0A351UJ81-F1
#
_entry.id   AF-A0A351UJ81-F1
#
_cell.length_a   1.000
_cell.length_b   1.000
_cell.length_c   1.000
_cell.angle_alpha   90.00
_cell.angle_beta   90.00
_cell.angle_gamma   90.00
#
_symmetry.space_group_name_H-M   'P 1'
#
loop_
_entity.id
_entity.type
_entity.pdbx_description
1 polymer ?
#
loop_
_entity_poly.entity_id
_entity_poly.type
_entity_poly.pdbx_seq_one_letter_code
_entity_poly.pdbx_strand_id
1 'polypeptide(L)'
;MKINIPLSAALVIISGISMAFAAGPVKTMVVKQNPVPQAAEDPGKNVKNILFKLVRQDEYLDEALERLDSRKPLSGHEISALGLNLKLVATSLGEVSALNKTEFSNIRPDTNLASYTNAIFSYSRKVDRKAAKITTLVAQLSAGNKKASMRDAVSSKKGKKGGKKLTQLLAEQKAMAALASDAKKLRGASRDLSATSKWLYIASK
;
A
#
# COMPACT_ATOMS: atom_id res chain seq x y z
N MET A 1 -24.00 40.79 16.51
CA MET A 1 -22.99 41.85 16.22
C MET A 1 -21.71 41.17 15.75
N LYS A 2 -21.16 41.64 14.62
CA LYS A 2 -19.73 41.65 14.24
C LYS A 2 -19.04 40.28 14.04
N ILE A 3 -18.21 40.01 13.04
CA ILE A 3 -17.64 40.72 11.89
C ILE A 3 -17.21 39.62 10.89
N ASN A 4 -17.25 40.02 9.62
CA ASN A 4 -16.86 39.31 8.41
C ASN A 4 -15.32 39.28 8.18
N ILE A 5 -14.91 38.47 7.21
CA ILE A 5 -13.79 38.67 6.25
C ILE A 5 -12.42 37.96 6.52
N PRO A 6 -11.73 37.57 5.43
CA PRO A 6 -10.99 36.32 5.25
C PRO A 6 -9.51 36.55 4.86
N LEU A 7 -8.89 35.52 4.24
CA LEU A 7 -7.67 35.55 3.39
C LEU A 7 -6.40 36.22 3.98
N SER A 8 -5.28 35.52 3.96
CA SER A 8 -4.36 35.58 2.80
C SER A 8 -3.05 34.85 3.07
N ALA A 9 -2.47 34.43 1.96
CA ALA A 9 -1.15 33.84 1.81
C ALA A 9 -0.01 34.79 2.18
N ALA A 10 1.21 34.27 2.01
CA ALA A 10 2.50 34.98 1.95
C ALA A 10 3.10 35.31 3.31
N LEU A 11 4.42 35.29 3.51
CA LEU A 11 5.59 34.82 2.77
C LEU A 11 6.72 35.17 3.76
N VAL A 12 7.65 34.24 3.89
CA VAL A 12 9.03 34.34 4.38
C VAL A 12 9.56 35.78 4.62
N ILE A 13 10.23 36.01 5.75
CA ILE A 13 11.66 36.44 5.86
C ILE A 13 11.92 37.04 7.26
N ILE A 14 12.76 36.32 8.03
CA ILE A 14 13.94 36.77 8.79
C ILE A 14 13.91 38.16 9.44
N SER A 15 13.88 38.17 10.78
CA SER A 15 14.75 38.96 11.69
C SER A 15 14.23 38.71 13.11
N GLY A 16 15.00 38.19 14.06
CA GLY A 16 16.21 38.83 14.55
C GLY A 16 15.85 39.86 15.63
N ILE A 17 15.26 39.44 16.74
CA ILE A 17 15.26 40.23 17.98
C ILE A 17 15.70 39.31 19.12
N SER A 18 17.00 39.36 19.38
CA SER A 18 17.59 38.93 20.63
C SER A 18 17.08 39.85 21.74
N MET A 19 16.59 39.27 22.84
CA MET A 19 16.50 39.98 24.11
C MET A 19 17.94 40.34 24.54
N ALA A 20 18.19 41.64 24.72
CA ALA A 20 19.38 42.09 25.43
C ALA A 20 19.12 41.95 26.94
N PHE A 21 19.71 40.92 27.57
CA PHE A 21 20.09 40.98 28.97
C PHE A 21 21.61 41.11 29.07
N ALA A 22 22.02 41.96 30.01
CA ALA A 22 23.32 42.55 30.14
C ALA A 22 24.45 41.58 30.52
N ALA A 23 25.61 41.86 29.92
CA ALA A 23 26.98 41.81 30.46
C ALA A 23 27.45 40.57 31.26
N GLY A 24 28.33 39.80 30.61
CA GLY A 24 29.40 39.04 31.25
C GLY A 24 30.51 38.74 30.22
N PRO A 25 31.80 39.03 30.48
CA PRO A 25 32.84 38.87 29.48
C PRO A 25 33.27 37.40 29.39
N VAL A 26 32.83 36.69 28.36
CA VAL A 26 33.29 35.32 28.07
C VAL A 26 34.26 35.37 26.90
N LYS A 27 35.48 34.87 27.15
CA LYS A 27 36.52 34.60 26.16
C LYS A 27 35.89 33.96 24.91
N THR A 28 35.94 34.67 23.80
CA THR A 28 35.56 34.19 22.47
C THR A 28 36.56 33.14 22.00
N MET A 29 36.29 31.87 22.31
CA MET A 29 36.80 30.78 21.48
C MET A 29 36.09 30.87 20.14
N VAL A 30 36.84 31.23 19.09
CA VAL A 30 36.39 31.09 17.71
C VAL A 30 36.29 29.60 17.42
N VAL A 31 35.12 29.04 17.69
CA VAL A 31 34.73 27.71 17.20
C VAL A 31 34.64 27.87 15.69
N LYS A 32 35.67 27.40 14.97
CA LYS A 32 35.52 27.04 13.56
C LYS A 32 34.34 26.07 13.48
N GLN A 33 33.19 26.56 13.04
CA GLN A 33 32.09 25.71 12.61
C GLN A 33 32.62 24.93 11.41
N ASN A 34 33.09 23.71 11.66
CA ASN A 34 33.23 22.73 10.60
C ASN A 34 31.85 22.62 9.94
N PRO A 35 31.76 22.68 8.60
CA PRO A 35 30.49 22.46 7.93
C PRO A 35 29.93 21.12 8.39
N VAL A 36 28.68 21.13 8.84
CA VAL A 36 27.91 19.91 9.12
C VAL A 36 28.07 19.03 7.89
N PRO A 37 28.61 17.81 7.99
CA PRO A 37 28.66 16.92 6.85
C PRO A 37 27.22 16.71 6.41
N GLN A 38 26.86 17.19 5.22
CA GLN A 38 25.68 16.69 4.54
C GLN A 38 25.90 15.18 4.48
N ALA A 39 25.09 14.43 5.24
CA ALA A 39 25.15 12.97 5.21
C ALA A 39 25.03 12.58 3.74
N ALA A 40 26.09 11.97 3.20
CA ALA A 40 26.10 11.51 1.82
C ALA A 40 24.82 10.69 1.61
N GLU A 41 24.00 11.07 0.62
CA GLU A 41 22.79 10.31 0.31
C GLU A 41 23.21 8.85 0.07
N ASP A 42 22.69 7.94 0.90
CA ASP A 42 22.93 6.50 0.70
C ASP A 42 22.41 6.15 -0.70
N PRO A 43 23.30 5.81 -1.66
CA PRO A 43 22.92 5.57 -3.04
C PRO A 43 21.96 4.38 -3.18
N GLY A 44 21.83 3.55 -2.12
CA GLY A 44 20.88 2.44 -2.06
C GLY A 44 19.59 2.72 -1.30
N LYS A 45 19.37 3.93 -0.75
CA LYS A 45 18.21 4.24 0.09
C LYS A 45 16.88 3.93 -0.61
N ASN A 46 16.76 4.33 -1.88
CA ASN A 46 15.54 4.15 -2.64
C ASN A 46 15.27 2.67 -2.94
N VAL A 47 16.31 1.93 -3.36
CA VAL A 47 16.21 0.49 -3.62
C VAL A 47 15.87 -0.30 -2.35
N LYS A 48 16.47 0.06 -1.20
CA LYS A 48 16.11 -0.51 0.10
C LYS A 48 14.65 -0.22 0.46
N ASN A 49 14.19 1.02 0.26
CA ASN A 49 12.80 1.41 0.53
C ASN A 49 11.80 0.63 -0.35
N ILE A 50 12.12 0.46 -1.65
CA ILE A 50 11.34 -0.39 -2.58
C ILE A 50 11.22 -1.81 -2.01
N LEU A 51 12.34 -2.41 -1.58
CA LEU A 51 12.35 -3.75 -1.00
C LEU A 51 11.50 -3.84 0.28
N PHE A 52 11.65 -2.89 1.21
CA PHE A 52 10.86 -2.88 2.46
C PHE A 52 9.36 -2.77 2.20
N LYS A 53 8.96 -1.88 1.27
CA LYS A 53 7.54 -1.77 0.86
C LYS A 53 7.02 -3.09 0.30
N LEU A 54 7.82 -3.77 -0.54
CA LEU A 54 7.49 -5.07 -1.14
C LEU A 54 7.33 -6.18 -0.11
N VAL A 55 8.27 -6.30 0.84
CA VAL A 55 8.21 -7.31 1.92
C VAL A 55 6.94 -7.10 2.75
N ARG A 56 6.62 -5.85 3.11
CA ARG A 56 5.39 -5.55 3.84
C ARG A 56 4.12 -5.89 3.06
N GLN A 57 4.10 -5.67 1.74
CA GLN A 57 2.97 -6.09 0.91
C GLN A 57 2.87 -7.62 0.82
N ASP A 58 4.00 -8.33 0.80
CA ASP A 58 4.05 -9.79 0.78
C ASP A 58 3.38 -10.40 2.03
N GLU A 59 3.62 -9.81 3.20
CA GLU A 59 2.99 -10.17 4.48
C GLU A 59 1.48 -9.90 4.48
N TYR A 60 1.06 -8.71 4.03
CA TYR A 60 -0.38 -8.40 3.93
C TYR A 60 -1.14 -9.32 2.98
N LEU A 61 -0.48 -9.82 1.94
CA LEU A 61 -1.07 -10.80 1.05
C LEU A 61 -1.11 -12.21 1.65
N ASP A 62 -0.17 -12.58 2.54
CA ASP A 62 -0.27 -13.83 3.30
C ASP A 62 -1.46 -13.81 4.25
N GLU A 63 -1.65 -12.72 5.00
CA GLU A 63 -2.83 -12.59 5.87
C GLU A 63 -4.14 -12.62 5.06
N ALA A 64 -4.15 -12.00 3.88
CA ALA A 64 -5.31 -12.04 2.99
C ALA A 64 -5.60 -13.46 2.50
N LEU A 65 -4.55 -14.21 2.15
CA LEU A 65 -4.66 -15.61 1.74
C LEU A 65 -5.16 -16.49 2.87
N GLU A 66 -4.62 -16.34 4.08
CA GLU A 66 -5.05 -17.13 5.24
C GLU A 66 -6.55 -16.93 5.53
N ARG A 67 -7.02 -15.67 5.48
CA ARG A 67 -8.46 -15.36 5.63
C ARG A 67 -9.32 -16.01 4.54
N LEU A 68 -8.84 -15.99 3.29
CA LEU A 68 -9.55 -16.55 2.13
C LEU A 68 -9.53 -18.08 2.07
N ASP A 69 -8.47 -18.72 2.54
CA ASP A 69 -8.31 -20.19 2.59
C ASP A 69 -8.97 -20.80 3.84
N SER A 70 -9.44 -19.95 4.77
CA SER A 70 -10.10 -20.41 5.98
C SER A 70 -11.41 -21.16 5.66
N ARG A 71 -11.67 -22.25 6.39
CA ARG A 71 -12.92 -23.03 6.24
C ARG A 71 -14.16 -22.29 6.74
N LYS A 72 -13.98 -21.16 7.43
CA LYS A 72 -15.06 -20.37 8.00
C LYS A 72 -15.62 -19.42 6.92
N PRO A 73 -16.94 -19.36 6.71
CA PRO A 73 -17.53 -18.39 5.79
C PRO A 73 -17.28 -16.96 6.28
N LEU A 74 -16.80 -16.12 5.36
CA LEU A 74 -16.55 -14.70 5.63
C LEU A 74 -17.88 -13.94 5.79
N SER A 75 -17.98 -13.15 6.85
CA SER A 75 -19.05 -12.18 7.05
C SER A 75 -18.93 -10.99 6.10
N GLY A 76 -20.02 -10.26 5.87
CA GLY A 76 -19.99 -9.05 5.04
C GLY A 76 -18.98 -7.97 5.50
N HIS A 77 -18.73 -7.88 6.81
CA HIS A 77 -17.70 -7.00 7.37
C HIS A 77 -16.30 -7.49 7.01
N GLU A 78 -16.01 -8.78 7.18
CA GLU A 78 -14.71 -9.38 6.83
C GLU A 78 -14.44 -9.27 5.32
N ILE A 79 -15.46 -9.46 4.46
CA ILE A 79 -15.35 -9.25 3.01
C ILE A 79 -14.96 -7.80 2.70
N SER A 80 -15.60 -6.83 3.36
CA SER A 80 -15.35 -5.40 3.14
C SER A 80 -13.95 -5.00 3.62
N ALA A 81 -13.54 -5.47 4.81
CA ALA A 81 -12.21 -5.22 5.36
C ALA A 81 -11.11 -5.83 4.48
N LEU A 82 -11.34 -7.05 3.98
CA LEU A 82 -10.43 -7.68 3.03
C LEU A 82 -10.33 -6.86 1.73
N GLY A 83 -11.44 -6.37 1.20
CA GLY A 83 -11.46 -5.52 0.01
C GLY A 83 -10.63 -4.24 0.19
N LEU A 84 -10.78 -3.57 1.34
CA LEU A 84 -9.95 -2.41 1.70
C LEU A 84 -8.46 -2.77 1.76
N ASN A 85 -8.10 -3.90 2.36
CA ASN A 85 -6.72 -4.37 2.39
C ASN A 85 -6.17 -4.58 0.96
N LEU A 86 -6.89 -5.31 0.10
CA LEU A 86 -6.45 -5.54 -1.29
C LEU A 86 -6.26 -4.23 -2.07
N LYS A 87 -7.13 -3.24 -1.83
CA LYS A 87 -7.02 -1.91 -2.44
C LYS A 87 -5.78 -1.17 -1.97
N LEU A 88 -5.50 -1.16 -0.67
CA LEU A 88 -4.29 -0.53 -0.10
C LEU A 88 -3.02 -1.18 -0.65
N VAL A 89 -2.99 -2.52 -0.71
CA VAL A 89 -1.88 -3.25 -1.31
C VAL A 89 -1.73 -2.86 -2.78
N ALA A 90 -2.81 -2.88 -3.58
CA ALA A 90 -2.75 -2.52 -5.00
C ALA A 90 -2.20 -1.11 -5.23
N THR A 91 -2.61 -0.12 -4.42
CA THR A 91 -2.07 1.24 -4.46
C THR A 91 -0.58 1.24 -4.14
N SER A 92 -0.16 0.54 -3.08
CA SER A 92 1.25 0.44 -2.71
C SER A 92 2.10 -0.23 -3.81
N LEU A 93 1.60 -1.29 -4.45
CA LEU A 93 2.28 -1.92 -5.59
C LEU A 93 2.42 -0.94 -6.77
N GLY A 94 1.42 -0.09 -7.00
CA GLY A 94 1.48 1.00 -7.98
C GLY A 94 2.59 2.01 -7.67
N GLU A 95 2.71 2.44 -6.42
CA GLU A 95 3.80 3.32 -5.96
C GLU A 95 5.17 2.67 -6.13
N VAL A 96 5.31 1.40 -5.73
CA VAL A 96 6.58 0.66 -5.88
C VAL A 96 6.94 0.51 -7.36
N SER A 97 5.95 0.25 -8.23
CA SER A 97 6.15 0.19 -9.67
C SER A 97 6.62 1.53 -10.24
N ALA A 98 6.08 2.66 -9.77
CA ALA A 98 6.56 3.99 -10.13
C ALA A 98 8.00 4.24 -9.65
N LEU A 99 8.32 3.86 -8.40
CA LEU A 99 9.68 3.97 -7.86
C LEU A 99 10.68 3.13 -8.67
N ASN A 100 10.31 1.91 -9.06
CA ASN A 100 11.15 1.09 -9.94
C ASN A 100 11.46 1.77 -11.26
N LYS A 101 10.48 2.48 -11.86
CA LYS A 101 10.69 3.24 -13.10
C LYS A 101 11.62 4.42 -12.90
N THR A 102 11.53 5.11 -11.76
CA THR A 102 12.45 6.20 -11.42
C THR A 102 13.87 5.67 -11.22
N GLU A 103 14.03 4.58 -10.46
CA GLU A 103 15.34 3.98 -10.21
C GLU A 103 15.95 3.34 -11.46
N PHE A 104 15.13 2.85 -12.39
CA PHE A 104 15.60 2.30 -13.66
C PHE A 104 16.48 3.31 -14.44
N SER A 105 16.14 4.60 -14.42
CA SER A 105 16.92 5.63 -15.10
C SER A 105 18.22 6.01 -14.37
N ASN A 106 18.33 5.68 -13.08
CA ASN A 106 19.43 6.12 -12.20
C ASN A 106 20.42 5.00 -11.88
N ILE A 107 20.02 3.73 -12.05
CA ILE A 107 20.82 2.60 -11.66
C ILE A 107 22.02 2.40 -12.60
N ARG A 108 23.19 2.15 -12.02
CA ARG A 108 24.40 1.78 -12.76
C ARG A 108 24.69 0.30 -12.58
N PRO A 109 25.02 -0.43 -13.66
CA PRO A 109 25.60 -1.77 -13.57
C PRO A 109 26.86 -1.71 -12.70
N ASP A 110 27.14 -2.78 -11.96
CA ASP A 110 28.32 -2.93 -11.08
C ASP A 110 28.23 -2.29 -9.68
N THR A 111 27.00 -2.10 -9.18
CA THR A 111 26.77 -1.56 -7.83
C THR A 111 26.48 -2.67 -6.81
N ASN A 112 26.84 -2.41 -5.53
CA ASN A 112 26.37 -3.16 -4.34
C ASN A 112 24.84 -3.33 -4.24
N LEU A 113 24.08 -2.80 -5.21
CA LEU A 113 22.63 -2.81 -5.33
C LEU A 113 22.08 -4.05 -6.07
N ALA A 114 22.93 -4.82 -6.76
CA ALA A 114 22.51 -6.00 -7.51
C ALA A 114 21.81 -7.07 -6.63
N SER A 115 22.22 -7.20 -5.36
CA SER A 115 21.56 -8.08 -4.39
C SER A 115 20.14 -7.61 -4.08
N TYR A 116 19.95 -6.30 -3.90
CA TYR A 116 18.65 -5.70 -3.64
C TYR A 116 17.73 -5.76 -4.85
N THR A 117 18.20 -5.47 -6.06
CA THR A 117 17.38 -5.56 -7.28
C THR A 117 16.96 -6.99 -7.58
N ASN A 118 17.84 -7.97 -7.33
CA ASN A 118 17.49 -9.38 -7.40
C ASN A 118 16.42 -9.77 -6.36
N ALA A 119 16.55 -9.27 -5.12
CA ALA A 119 15.56 -9.49 -4.07
C ALA A 119 14.21 -8.86 -4.44
N ILE A 120 14.20 -7.61 -4.91
CA ILE A 120 13.00 -6.92 -5.42
C ILE A 120 12.32 -7.74 -6.51
N PHE A 121 13.09 -8.23 -7.49
CA PHE A 121 12.55 -9.06 -8.55
C PHE A 121 11.96 -10.37 -8.02
N SER A 122 12.64 -11.06 -7.11
CA SER A 122 12.13 -12.27 -6.46
C SER A 122 10.82 -12.02 -5.71
N TYR A 123 10.77 -10.98 -4.87
CA TYR A 123 9.55 -10.61 -4.13
C TYR A 123 8.43 -10.18 -5.06
N SER A 124 8.70 -9.44 -6.13
CA SER A 124 7.69 -9.06 -7.13
C SER A 124 6.99 -10.30 -7.73
N ARG A 125 7.74 -11.39 -7.97
CA ARG A 125 7.18 -12.66 -8.47
C ARG A 125 6.37 -13.40 -7.41
N LYS A 126 6.81 -13.36 -6.14
CA LYS A 126 6.04 -13.93 -5.02
C LYS A 126 4.70 -13.21 -4.87
N VAL A 127 4.72 -11.89 -4.85
CA VAL A 127 3.53 -11.02 -4.80
C VAL A 127 2.60 -11.29 -6.00
N ASP A 128 3.13 -11.42 -7.23
CA ASP A 128 2.33 -11.74 -8.42
C ASP A 128 1.59 -13.09 -8.29
N ARG A 129 2.28 -14.12 -7.78
CA ARG A 129 1.68 -15.44 -7.53
C ARG A 129 0.60 -15.37 -6.46
N LYS A 130 0.85 -14.65 -5.36
CA LYS A 130 -0.13 -14.45 -4.28
C LYS A 130 -1.38 -13.71 -4.79
N ALA A 131 -1.18 -12.62 -5.53
CA ALA A 131 -2.28 -11.86 -6.16
C ALA A 131 -3.10 -12.72 -7.14
N ALA A 132 -2.45 -13.60 -7.90
CA ALA A 132 -3.14 -14.56 -8.75
C ALA A 132 -3.98 -15.57 -7.93
N LYS A 133 -3.41 -16.14 -6.86
CA LYS A 133 -4.13 -17.07 -5.97
C LYS A 133 -5.34 -16.39 -5.31
N ILE A 134 -5.18 -15.18 -4.79
CA ILE A 134 -6.27 -14.37 -4.22
C ILE A 134 -7.37 -14.14 -5.25
N THR A 135 -7.02 -13.75 -6.48
CA THR A 135 -8.02 -13.52 -7.54
C THR A 135 -8.86 -14.78 -7.80
N THR A 136 -8.21 -15.95 -7.85
CA THR A 136 -8.88 -17.24 -8.03
C THR A 136 -9.79 -17.57 -6.84
N LEU A 137 -9.32 -17.44 -5.60
CA LEU A 137 -10.12 -17.72 -4.41
C LEU A 137 -11.33 -16.79 -4.30
N VAL A 138 -11.14 -15.49 -4.57
CA VAL A 138 -12.23 -14.51 -4.60
C VAL A 138 -13.25 -14.84 -5.69
N ALA A 139 -12.83 -15.30 -6.87
CA ALA A 139 -13.73 -15.75 -7.92
C ALA A 139 -14.54 -16.99 -7.50
N GLN A 140 -13.90 -17.96 -6.84
CA GLN A 140 -14.56 -19.16 -6.31
C GLN A 140 -15.58 -18.80 -5.22
N LEU A 141 -15.22 -17.92 -4.28
CA LEU A 141 -16.12 -17.42 -3.24
C LEU A 141 -17.32 -16.68 -3.85
N SER A 142 -17.09 -15.84 -4.86
CA SER A 142 -18.16 -15.10 -5.54
C SER A 142 -19.15 -16.04 -6.23
N ALA A 143 -18.65 -17.08 -6.90
CA ALA A 143 -19.49 -18.11 -7.52
C ALA A 143 -20.29 -18.92 -6.49
N GLY A 144 -19.68 -19.27 -5.35
CA GLY A 144 -20.35 -19.96 -4.24
C GLY A 144 -21.44 -19.09 -3.59
N ASN A 145 -21.15 -17.81 -3.36
CA ASN A 145 -22.07 -16.89 -2.69
C ASN A 145 -23.32 -16.58 -3.54
N LYS A 146 -23.18 -16.52 -4.88
CA LYS A 146 -24.34 -16.40 -5.79
C LYS A 146 -25.31 -17.59 -5.65
N LYS A 147 -24.80 -18.82 -5.57
CA LYS A 147 -25.64 -20.02 -5.45
C LYS A 147 -26.34 -20.11 -4.08
N ALA A 148 -25.63 -19.78 -3.00
CA ALA A 148 -26.17 -19.83 -1.64
C ALA A 148 -27.21 -18.73 -1.37
N SER A 149 -26.94 -17.50 -1.79
CA SER A 149 -27.85 -16.37 -1.55
C SER A 149 -29.22 -16.51 -2.25
N MET A 150 -29.30 -17.20 -3.40
CA MET A 150 -30.58 -17.50 -4.06
C MET A 150 -31.38 -18.59 -3.34
N ARG A 151 -30.70 -19.52 -2.64
CA ARG A 151 -31.35 -20.60 -1.88
C ARG A 151 -31.85 -20.13 -0.51
N ASP A 152 -31.09 -19.24 0.13
CA ASP A 152 -31.34 -18.80 1.50
C ASP A 152 -32.12 -17.47 1.56
N ALA A 153 -32.46 -16.89 0.41
CA ALA A 153 -33.42 -15.80 0.33
C ALA A 153 -34.76 -16.24 0.94
N VAL A 154 -35.35 -15.38 1.78
CA VAL A 154 -36.59 -15.68 2.48
C VAL A 154 -37.70 -15.90 1.45
N SER A 155 -37.99 -17.18 1.17
CA SER A 155 -39.21 -17.59 0.50
C SER A 155 -40.39 -17.09 1.33
N SER A 156 -41.31 -16.35 0.70
CA SER A 156 -42.53 -15.81 1.32
C SER A 156 -43.50 -16.89 1.85
N LYS A 157 -43.12 -18.17 1.81
CA LYS A 157 -43.87 -19.24 2.46
C LYS A 157 -43.79 -19.11 3.98
N LYS A 158 -44.91 -18.65 4.53
CA LYS A 158 -45.34 -18.67 5.93
C LYS A 158 -44.75 -19.89 6.68
N GLY A 159 -43.68 -19.68 7.45
CA GLY A 159 -43.15 -20.75 8.33
C GLY A 159 -41.70 -20.70 8.79
N LYS A 160 -40.75 -20.03 8.10
CA LYS A 160 -39.33 -20.06 8.50
C LYS A 160 -38.80 -18.71 9.00
N LYS A 161 -38.82 -18.51 10.33
CA LYS A 161 -38.20 -17.36 11.04
C LYS A 161 -36.66 -17.48 11.17
N GLY A 162 -35.95 -17.89 10.12
CA GLY A 162 -34.51 -18.20 10.21
C GLY A 162 -33.63 -17.75 9.03
N GLY A 163 -34.18 -17.04 8.04
CA GLY A 163 -33.39 -16.56 6.89
C GLY A 163 -32.71 -15.21 7.15
N LYS A 164 -31.55 -14.97 6.52
CA LYS A 164 -30.90 -13.65 6.53
C LYS A 164 -31.84 -12.60 5.93
N LYS A 165 -31.82 -11.38 6.48
CA LYS A 165 -32.59 -10.24 5.94
C LYS A 165 -32.15 -9.96 4.50
N LEU A 166 -33.08 -9.68 3.60
CA LEU A 166 -32.79 -9.39 2.18
C LEU A 166 -31.77 -8.26 2.02
N THR A 167 -31.85 -7.24 2.88
CA THR A 167 -30.90 -6.12 2.94
C THR A 167 -29.47 -6.56 3.27
N GLN A 168 -29.31 -7.56 4.15
CA GLN A 168 -28.02 -8.13 4.50
C GLN A 168 -27.44 -8.95 3.34
N LEU A 169 -28.28 -9.73 2.64
CA LEU A 169 -27.87 -10.48 1.45
C LEU A 169 -27.41 -9.55 0.33
N LEU A 170 -28.14 -8.45 0.08
CA LEU A 170 -27.76 -7.44 -0.91
C LEU A 170 -26.45 -6.73 -0.54
N ALA A 171 -26.26 -6.40 0.74
CA ALA A 171 -25.02 -5.80 1.23
C ALA A 171 -23.82 -6.76 1.04
N GLU A 172 -23.98 -8.04 1.38
CA GLU A 172 -22.96 -9.07 1.18
C GLU A 172 -22.63 -9.26 -0.31
N GLN A 173 -23.64 -9.27 -1.20
CA GLN A 173 -23.41 -9.35 -2.65
C GLN A 173 -22.65 -8.14 -3.18
N LYS A 174 -23.01 -6.93 -2.75
CA LYS A 174 -22.32 -5.70 -3.16
C LYS A 174 -20.87 -5.69 -2.67
N ALA A 175 -20.64 -6.08 -1.41
CA ALA A 175 -19.29 -6.20 -0.85
C ALA A 175 -18.46 -7.24 -1.61
N MET A 176 -19.06 -8.37 -1.99
CA MET A 176 -18.37 -9.42 -2.75
C MET A 176 -18.02 -8.98 -4.18
N ALA A 177 -18.91 -8.22 -4.84
CA ALA A 177 -18.62 -7.63 -6.14
C ALA A 177 -17.49 -6.59 -6.07
N ALA A 178 -17.47 -5.77 -5.01
CA ALA A 178 -16.38 -4.83 -4.75
C ALA A 178 -15.05 -5.58 -4.52
N LEU A 179 -15.04 -6.62 -3.67
CA LEU A 179 -13.87 -7.46 -3.42
C LEU A 179 -13.34 -8.09 -4.71
N ALA A 180 -14.22 -8.60 -5.59
CA ALA A 180 -13.82 -9.15 -6.88
C ALA A 180 -13.16 -8.10 -7.80
N SER A 181 -13.70 -6.87 -7.81
CA SER A 181 -13.12 -5.75 -8.55
C SER A 181 -11.73 -5.38 -8.01
N ASP A 182 -11.58 -5.28 -6.69
CA ASP A 182 -10.32 -4.91 -6.05
C ASP A 182 -9.26 -6.02 -6.19
N ALA A 183 -9.64 -7.30 -6.16
CA ALA A 183 -8.75 -8.41 -6.49
C ALA A 183 -8.24 -8.34 -7.94
N LYS A 184 -9.09 -7.95 -8.90
CA LYS A 184 -8.68 -7.74 -10.30
C LYS A 184 -7.70 -6.57 -10.44
N LYS A 185 -7.93 -5.47 -9.71
CA LYS A 185 -6.99 -4.33 -9.67
C LYS A 185 -5.65 -4.73 -9.07
N LEU A 186 -5.66 -5.46 -7.96
CA LEU A 186 -4.46 -6.04 -7.35
C LEU A 186 -3.71 -6.92 -8.36
N ARG A 187 -4.41 -7.77 -9.11
CA ARG A 187 -3.79 -8.57 -10.18
C ARG A 187 -3.11 -7.69 -11.22
N GLY A 188 -3.77 -6.63 -11.70
CA GLY A 188 -3.18 -5.66 -12.63
C GLY A 188 -1.91 -5.04 -12.06
N ALA A 189 -2.00 -4.43 -10.87
CA ALA A 189 -0.88 -3.78 -10.21
C ALA A 189 0.31 -4.73 -9.97
N SER A 190 0.05 -6.00 -9.60
CA SER A 190 1.10 -7.01 -9.42
C SER A 190 1.84 -7.35 -10.72
N ARG A 191 1.14 -7.38 -11.87
CA ARG A 191 1.79 -7.61 -13.18
C ARG A 191 2.68 -6.45 -13.56
N ASP A 192 2.18 -5.24 -13.39
CA ASP A 192 2.92 -4.02 -13.69
C ASP A 192 4.19 -3.95 -12.83
N LEU A 193 4.07 -4.25 -11.53
CA LEU A 193 5.21 -4.32 -10.62
C LEU A 193 6.22 -5.39 -11.02
N SER A 194 5.77 -6.59 -11.40
CA SER A 194 6.66 -7.66 -11.84
C SER A 194 7.42 -7.28 -13.12
N ALA A 195 6.74 -6.60 -14.05
CA ALA A 195 7.36 -6.09 -15.27
C ALA A 195 8.40 -5.01 -14.95
N THR A 196 8.07 -4.00 -14.15
CA THR A 196 9.02 -2.93 -13.79
C THR A 196 10.19 -3.44 -12.97
N SER A 197 9.95 -4.39 -12.06
CA SER A 197 11.01 -5.04 -11.27
C SER A 197 11.95 -5.87 -12.15
N LYS A 198 11.42 -6.54 -13.19
CA LYS A 198 12.24 -7.25 -14.18
C LYS A 198 13.16 -6.27 -14.93
N TRP A 199 12.64 -5.13 -15.36
CA TRP A 199 13.42 -4.11 -16.05
C TRP A 199 14.48 -3.49 -15.15
N LEU A 200 14.15 -3.18 -13.90
CA LEU A 200 15.11 -2.69 -12.91
C LEU A 200 16.24 -3.71 -12.68
N TYR A 201 15.89 -5.00 -12.58
CA TYR A 201 16.88 -6.07 -12.46
C TYR A 201 17.80 -6.17 -13.69
N ILE A 202 17.24 -6.08 -14.90
CA ILE A 202 18.01 -6.09 -16.14
C ILE A 202 18.95 -4.87 -16.20
N ALA A 203 18.47 -3.67 -15.87
CA ALA A 203 19.29 -2.45 -15.89
C ALA A 203 20.37 -2.41 -14.81
N SER A 204 20.16 -3.11 -13.69
CA SER A 204 21.15 -3.24 -12.63
C SER A 204 22.29 -4.21 -12.94
N LYS A 205 22.16 -4.97 -14.03
CA LYS A 205 23.16 -5.91 -14.53
C LYS A 205 23.89 -5.30 -15.71
#